data_AF-A0A5B7IP94-F1
#
_entry.id   AF-A0A5B7IP94-F1
#
_cell.length_a   1.000
_cell.length_b   1.000
_cell.length_c   1.000
_cell.angle_alpha   90.00
_cell.angle_beta   90.00
_cell.angle_gamma   90.00
#
_symmetry.space_group_name_H-M   'P 1'
#
loop_
_entity.id
_entity.type
_entity.pdbx_description
1 polymer ?
#
loop_
_entity_poly.entity_id
_entity_poly.type
_entity_poly.pdbx_seq_one_letter_code
_entity_poly.pdbx_strand_id
1 'polypeptide(L)'
;MLIPRLFTVSPSSPLITSPQSFPSHDPYTPPGTRFRPLSLDVPKPLFPVAGLPMVQHHIEACAAVPDIREVLLLGYFPAQQLQQFVADMIAQYKIRIR
;
A
#
# COMPACT_ATOMS: atom_id res chain seq x y z
N MET A 1 -16.80 17.43 -17.84
CA MET A 1 -18.20 17.62 -17.44
C MET A 1 -18.27 17.79 -15.92
N LEU A 2 -17.99 19.03 -15.47
CA LEU A 2 -18.57 19.80 -14.35
C LEU A 2 -19.81 19.14 -13.67
N ILE A 3 -19.99 19.02 -12.34
CA ILE A 3 -19.88 19.98 -11.20
C ILE A 3 -19.81 19.22 -9.83
N PRO A 4 -19.24 19.83 -8.76
CA PRO A 4 -19.02 19.24 -7.44
C PRO A 4 -20.26 19.32 -6.54
N ARG A 5 -20.43 18.37 -5.60
CA ARG A 5 -21.56 18.39 -4.65
C ARG A 5 -21.39 19.48 -3.59
N LEU A 6 -22.26 20.48 -3.70
CA LEU A 6 -22.55 21.52 -2.72
C LEU A 6 -23.09 20.87 -1.42
N PHE A 7 -22.42 21.12 -0.29
CA PHE A 7 -23.04 20.98 1.03
C PHE A 7 -24.12 22.06 1.17
N THR A 8 -25.37 21.65 1.39
CA THR A 8 -26.41 22.54 1.92
C THR A 8 -26.72 22.07 3.34
N VAL A 9 -26.48 22.96 4.30
CA VAL A 9 -26.95 22.84 5.69
C VAL A 9 -28.23 23.66 5.77
N SER A 10 -29.36 23.00 6.00
CA SER A 10 -30.62 23.67 6.30
C SER A 10 -30.79 23.78 7.83
N PRO A 11 -31.02 24.98 8.39
CA PRO A 11 -31.18 25.19 9.82
C PRO A 11 -32.67 25.23 10.20
N SER A 12 -33.24 24.12 10.66
CA SER A 12 -34.49 24.18 11.45
C SER A 12 -34.84 22.81 12.05
N SER A 13 -34.33 22.55 13.25
CA SER A 13 -35.11 22.13 14.43
C SER A 13 -34.27 21.26 15.39
N PRO A 14 -34.27 21.56 16.71
CA PRO A 14 -33.48 20.86 17.69
C PRO A 14 -34.32 19.77 18.37
N LEU A 15 -33.90 18.50 18.29
CA LEU A 15 -34.20 17.52 19.33
C LEU A 15 -32.98 16.63 19.54
N ILE A 16 -32.35 16.84 20.69
CA ILE A 16 -31.27 16.02 21.24
C ILE A 16 -31.85 14.66 21.61
N THR A 17 -31.31 13.59 21.04
CA THR A 17 -31.30 12.27 21.67
C THR A 17 -29.91 11.67 21.42
N SER A 18 -29.31 11.21 22.50
CA SER A 18 -27.95 10.71 22.72
C SER A 18 -27.33 9.88 21.58
N PRO A 19 -25.98 9.81 21.47
CA PRO A 19 -25.30 9.01 20.47
C PRO A 19 -25.51 7.52 20.78
N GLN A 20 -26.55 6.95 20.19
CA GLN A 20 -26.73 5.52 20.08
C GLN A 20 -25.56 4.98 19.23
N SER A 21 -24.85 4.02 19.83
CA SER A 21 -23.86 3.12 19.25
C SER A 21 -23.93 2.95 17.73
N PHE A 22 -22.77 2.92 17.07
CA PHE A 22 -22.63 2.32 15.75
C PHE A 22 -22.68 0.79 15.88
N PRO A 23 -23.73 0.11 15.39
CA PRO A 23 -23.59 -1.18 14.76
C PRO A 23 -23.75 -0.90 13.25
N SER A 24 -23.03 -1.52 12.33
CA SER A 24 -22.97 -2.96 12.19
C SER A 24 -21.93 -3.21 11.11
N HIS A 25 -21.02 -4.12 11.39
CA HIS A 25 -20.18 -4.77 10.39
C HIS A 25 -21.10 -5.53 9.43
N ASP A 26 -21.35 -4.99 8.23
CA ASP A 26 -22.16 -5.67 7.21
C ASP A 26 -21.53 -7.02 6.84
N PRO A 27 -22.15 -8.17 7.18
CA PRO A 27 -21.56 -9.49 6.96
C PRO A 27 -21.56 -9.93 5.49
N TYR A 28 -22.17 -9.12 4.61
CA TYR A 28 -22.31 -9.41 3.18
C TYR A 28 -21.41 -8.56 2.27
N THR A 29 -20.52 -7.76 2.83
CA THR A 29 -19.44 -7.17 2.04
C THR A 29 -18.34 -8.21 1.89
N PRO A 30 -18.08 -8.79 0.70
CA PRO A 30 -16.90 -9.61 0.52
C PRO A 30 -15.69 -8.73 0.87
N PRO A 31 -14.81 -9.15 1.80
CA PRO A 31 -13.63 -8.37 2.12
C PRO A 31 -12.89 -8.15 0.81
N GLY A 32 -12.78 -6.88 0.40
CA GLY A 32 -12.21 -6.49 -0.90
C GLY A 32 -10.93 -7.27 -1.16
N THR A 33 -10.83 -7.84 -2.36
CA THR A 33 -9.92 -8.92 -2.79
C THR A 33 -8.45 -8.61 -2.50
N ARG A 34 -8.08 -8.70 -1.22
CA ARG A 34 -6.73 -9.00 -0.76
C ARG A 34 -6.50 -10.44 -1.16
N PHE A 35 -5.39 -10.73 -1.82
CA PHE A 35 -4.84 -12.02 -2.29
C PHE A 35 -4.90 -13.24 -1.30
N ARG A 36 -5.98 -13.43 -0.54
CA ARG A 36 -6.30 -14.65 0.19
C ARG A 36 -7.03 -15.55 -0.82
N PRO A 37 -6.25 -16.28 -1.64
CA PRO A 37 -6.02 -17.68 -1.30
C PRO A 37 -4.55 -18.15 -1.37
N LEU A 38 -3.52 -17.28 -1.42
CA LEU A 38 -2.12 -17.72 -1.67
C LEU A 38 -1.01 -16.90 -0.96
N SER A 39 -1.28 -16.25 0.17
CA SER A 39 -0.26 -15.47 0.90
C SER A 39 -0.38 -15.64 2.41
N LEU A 40 0.06 -16.79 2.93
CA LEU A 40 0.12 -17.03 4.38
C LEU A 40 1.49 -16.71 4.99
N ASP A 41 2.60 -16.79 4.24
CA ASP A 41 3.94 -16.71 4.87
C ASP A 41 4.95 -15.75 4.25
N VAL A 42 4.69 -15.14 3.08
CA VAL A 42 5.66 -14.25 2.41
C VAL A 42 5.22 -12.78 2.54
N PRO A 43 6.08 -11.87 3.05
CA PRO A 43 5.76 -10.45 3.08
C PRO A 43 5.54 -9.96 1.65
N LYS A 44 4.40 -9.30 1.40
CA LYS A 44 3.97 -8.81 0.08
C LYS A 44 5.08 -8.17 -0.79
N PRO A 45 6.03 -7.37 -0.26
CA PRO A 45 7.09 -6.78 -1.06
C PRO A 45 7.99 -7.83 -1.74
N LEU A 46 8.19 -8.98 -1.08
CA LEU A 46 8.99 -10.09 -1.59
C LEU A 46 8.14 -11.16 -2.29
N PHE A 47 6.83 -10.94 -2.42
CA PHE A 47 5.98 -11.89 -3.12
C PHE A 47 6.46 -12.02 -4.57
N PRO A 48 6.69 -13.25 -5.07
CA PRO A 48 7.18 -13.44 -6.42
C PRO A 48 6.09 -13.13 -7.44
N VAL A 49 6.40 -12.25 -8.38
CA VAL A 49 5.59 -11.94 -9.57
C VAL A 49 6.48 -12.14 -10.79
N ALA A 50 6.04 -13.02 -11.70
CA ALA A 50 6.82 -13.43 -12.88
C ALA A 50 8.24 -13.96 -12.52
N GLY A 51 8.40 -14.60 -11.36
CA GLY A 51 9.67 -15.17 -10.91
C GLY A 51 10.60 -14.21 -10.15
N LEU A 52 10.23 -12.94 -10.03
CA LEU A 52 10.99 -11.93 -9.28
C LEU A 52 10.18 -11.33 -8.13
N PRO A 53 10.80 -10.91 -7.01
CA PRO A 53 10.14 -10.15 -5.96
C PRO A 53 9.40 -8.92 -6.51
N MET A 54 8.19 -8.64 -6.04
CA MET A 54 7.41 -7.46 -6.46
C MET A 54 8.19 -6.14 -6.39
N VAL A 55 8.99 -5.95 -5.34
CA VAL A 55 9.82 -4.74 -5.17
C VAL A 55 10.92 -4.65 -6.24
N GLN A 56 11.45 -5.77 -6.72
CA GLN A 56 12.50 -5.75 -7.73
C GLN A 56 12.04 -5.08 -9.02
N HIS A 57 10.80 -5.34 -9.47
CA HIS A 57 10.21 -4.68 -10.64
C HIS A 57 10.21 -3.14 -10.52
N HIS A 58 9.97 -2.64 -9.31
CA HIS A 58 9.96 -1.19 -9.06
C HIS A 58 11.38 -0.61 -9.04
N ILE A 59 12.33 -1.33 -8.44
CA ILE A 59 13.75 -0.93 -8.43
C ILE A 59 14.29 -0.88 -9.86
N GLU A 60 14.00 -1.89 -10.68
CA GLU A 60 14.41 -1.92 -12.08
C GLU A 60 13.83 -0.76 -12.88
N ALA A 61 12.54 -0.45 -12.69
CA ALA A 61 11.91 0.70 -13.31
C ALA A 61 12.58 2.02 -12.90
N CYS A 62 12.89 2.19 -11.61
CA CYS A 62 13.66 3.34 -11.13
C CYS A 62 15.07 3.37 -11.74
N ALA A 63 15.71 2.21 -11.90
CA ALA A 63 17.05 2.12 -12.46
C ALA A 63 17.14 2.51 -13.94
N ALA A 64 16.06 2.32 -14.69
CA ALA A 64 15.98 2.72 -16.08
C ALA A 64 15.82 4.24 -16.26
N VAL A 65 15.46 4.99 -15.22
CA VAL A 65 15.26 6.45 -15.29
C VAL A 65 16.58 7.18 -15.06
N PRO A 66 17.00 8.08 -15.97
CA PRO A 66 18.21 8.88 -15.75
C PRO A 66 18.04 9.82 -14.55
N ASP A 67 19.15 10.16 -13.89
CA ASP A 67 19.24 11.10 -12.77
C ASP A 67 18.57 10.68 -11.44
N ILE A 68 18.13 9.43 -11.28
CA ILE A 68 17.74 8.91 -9.97
C ILE A 68 18.97 8.71 -9.09
N ARG A 69 18.96 9.35 -7.91
CA ARG A 69 20.07 9.29 -6.94
C ARG A 69 19.87 8.22 -5.87
N GLU A 70 18.63 7.98 -5.47
CA GLU A 70 18.29 7.15 -4.32
C GLU A 70 16.84 6.65 -4.40
N VAL A 71 16.60 5.42 -3.91
CA VAL A 71 15.27 4.81 -3.74
C VAL A 71 15.05 4.56 -2.25
N LEU A 72 13.92 5.04 -1.73
CA LEU A 72 13.53 4.84 -0.32
C LEU A 72 12.41 3.80 -0.22
N LEU A 73 12.66 2.70 0.49
CA LEU A 73 11.68 1.64 0.73
C LEU A 73 10.90 1.95 2.01
N LEU A 74 9.69 2.47 1.84
CA LEU A 74 8.79 2.78 2.95
C LEU A 74 7.88 1.57 3.25
N GLY A 75 7.95 1.04 4.47
CA GLY A 75 7.06 -0.05 4.87
C GLY A 75 7.28 -0.54 6.31
N TYR A 76 6.28 -1.25 6.83
CA TYR A 76 6.36 -1.94 8.12
C TYR A 76 6.87 -3.37 7.90
N PHE A 77 8.17 -3.50 7.63
CA PHE A 77 8.85 -4.80 7.54
C PHE A 77 10.12 -4.77 8.39
N PRO A 78 10.51 -5.89 9.03
CA PRO A 78 11.78 -5.97 9.74
C PRO A 78 12.92 -5.73 8.75
N ALA A 79 13.81 -4.77 9.05
CA ALA A 79 14.94 -4.44 8.18
C ALA A 79 15.80 -5.68 7.87
N GLN A 80 15.96 -6.59 8.83
CA GLN A 80 16.70 -7.85 8.68
C GLN A 80 16.15 -8.75 7.56
N GLN A 81 14.84 -8.74 7.31
CA GLN A 81 14.24 -9.55 6.23
C GLN A 81 14.53 -8.97 4.84
N LEU A 82 14.69 -7.66 4.75
CA LEU A 82 14.94 -6.96 3.48
C LEU A 82 16.43 -6.68 3.24
N GLN A 83 17.27 -6.72 4.28
CA GLN A 83 18.66 -6.29 4.20
C GLN A 83 19.46 -7.03 3.13
N GLN A 84 19.31 -8.36 3.04
CA GLN A 84 20.01 -9.16 2.03
C GLN A 84 19.53 -8.79 0.63
N PHE A 85 18.21 -8.74 0.43
CA PHE A 85 17.61 -8.35 -0.84
C PHE A 85 18.07 -6.94 -1.27
N VAL A 86 18.06 -5.97 -0.35
CA VAL A 86 18.53 -4.60 -0.63
C VAL A 86 20.01 -4.58 -1.02
N ALA A 87 20.86 -5.33 -0.31
CA ALA A 87 22.28 -5.43 -0.65
C ALA A 87 22.50 -6.00 -2.07
N ASP A 88 21.76 -7.05 -2.43
CA ASP A 88 21.83 -7.67 -3.76
C ASP A 88 21.38 -6.67 -4.85
N MET A 89 20.29 -5.93 -4.61
CA MET A 89 19.78 -4.94 -5.55
C MET A 89 20.72 -3.73 -5.72
N ILE A 90 21.36 -3.26 -4.65
CA ILE A 90 22.37 -2.18 -4.72
C ILE A 90 23.56 -2.65 -5.58
N ALA A 91 24.02 -3.89 -5.40
CA ALA A 91 25.13 -4.44 -6.18
C ALA A 91 24.76 -4.60 -7.67
N GLN A 92 23.55 -5.07 -7.96
CA GLN A 92 23.08 -5.34 -9.32
C GLN A 92 22.78 -4.07 -10.11
N TYR A 93 22.01 -3.14 -9.54
CA TYR A 93 21.52 -1.94 -10.24
C TYR A 93 22.35 -0.68 -9.98
N LYS A 94 23.33 -0.75 -9.06
CA LYS A 94 24.26 0.35 -8.72
C LYS A 94 23.55 1.63 -8.25
N ILE A 95 22.36 1.50 -7.67
CA ILE A 95 21.56 2.59 -7.12
C ILE A 95 21.51 2.47 -5.61
N ARG A 96 21.51 3.61 -4.91
CA ARG A 96 21.38 3.64 -3.45
C ARG A 96 19.94 3.31 -3.06
N ILE A 97 19.77 2.30 -2.21
CA ILE A 97 18.47 1.85 -1.70
C ILE A 97 18.53 1.87 -0.18
N ARG A 98 17.52 2.47 0.48
CA ARG A 98 17.46 2.61 1.95
C ARG A 98 16.08 2.35 2.52
#